data_AF-A0A3L7K4T1-F1
#
_entry.id   AF-A0A3L7K4T1-F1
#
_cell.length_a   1.000
_cell.length_b   1.000
_cell.length_c   1.000
_cell.angle_alpha   90.00
_cell.angle_beta   90.00
_cell.angle_gamma   90.00
#
_symmetry.space_group_name_H-M   'P 1'
#
loop_
_entity.id
_entity.type
_entity.pdbx_description
1 polymer ?
#
loop_
_entity_poly.entity_id
_entity_poly.type
_entity_poly.pdbx_seq_one_letter_code
_entity_poly.pdbx_strand_id
1 'polypeptide(L)'
;MRLVDELFAIYRDRLSGDEEDLDTITFTVLEHYNREELMTIVGDMRTDELQYFIRQYLLETLKEKFARKEGKSIDPNYIKHLH
;
A
#
# COMPACT_ATOMS: atom_id res chain seq x y z
N MET A 1 3.59 4.07 -11.93
CA MET A 1 2.17 3.73 -12.06
C MET A 1 1.42 5.04 -12.12
N ARG A 2 0.58 5.24 -13.13
CA ARG A 2 -0.11 6.52 -13.39
C ARG A 2 -0.89 7.06 -12.18
N LEU A 3 -1.50 6.17 -11.38
CA LEU A 3 -2.21 6.55 -10.16
C LEU A 3 -1.33 7.28 -9.13
N VAL A 4 -0.06 6.87 -8.97
CA VAL A 4 0.86 7.54 -8.01
C VAL A 4 1.14 8.97 -8.45
N ASP A 5 1.36 9.17 -9.76
CA ASP A 5 1.61 10.48 -10.33
C ASP A 5 0.37 11.40 -10.22
N GLU A 6 -0.82 10.83 -10.42
CA GLU A 6 -2.10 11.55 -10.27
C GLU A 6 -2.35 11.96 -8.81
N LEU A 7 -2.14 11.04 -7.85
CA LEU A 7 -2.25 11.35 -6.42
C LEU A 7 -1.23 12.40 -5.99
N PHE A 8 0.01 12.26 -6.43
CA PHE A 8 1.02 13.27 -6.16
C PHE A 8 0.62 14.64 -6.72
N ALA A 9 0.09 14.71 -7.94
CA ALA A 9 -0.36 15.96 -8.54
C ALA A 9 -1.55 16.61 -7.79
N ILE A 10 -2.47 15.81 -7.24
CA ILE A 10 -3.64 16.30 -6.49
C ILE A 10 -3.24 16.80 -5.10
N TYR A 11 -2.33 16.09 -4.44
CA TYR A 11 -2.04 16.30 -3.01
C TYR A 11 -0.74 17.05 -2.74
N ARG A 12 0.14 17.28 -3.73
CA ARG A 12 1.44 17.96 -3.57
C ARG A 12 1.39 19.33 -2.87
N ASP A 13 0.30 20.07 -3.04
CA ASP A 13 0.14 21.42 -2.47
C ASP A 13 -0.65 21.39 -1.14
N ARG A 14 -1.14 20.22 -0.74
CA ARG A 14 -1.95 20.00 0.47
C ARG A 14 -1.24 19.15 1.52
N LEU A 15 -0.20 18.42 1.12
CA LEU A 15 0.58 17.56 1.98
C LEU A 15 1.71 18.36 2.64
N SER A 16 1.79 18.27 3.96
CA SER A 16 3.04 18.55 4.69
C SER A 16 4.16 17.59 4.26
N GLY A 17 3.76 16.41 3.76
CA GLY A 17 4.61 15.29 3.37
C GLY A 17 4.92 14.34 4.53
N ASP A 18 4.25 14.50 5.68
CA ASP A 18 4.40 13.56 6.78
C ASP A 18 3.73 12.20 6.49
N GLU A 19 4.18 11.18 7.22
CA GLU A 19 3.78 9.78 7.00
C GLU A 19 2.30 9.54 7.34
N GLU A 20 1.72 10.32 8.27
CA GLU A 20 0.34 10.18 8.73
C GLU A 20 -0.66 10.74 7.70
N ASP A 21 -0.34 11.88 7.10
CA ASP A 21 -1.10 12.48 6.01
C ASP A 21 -1.09 11.55 4.78
N LEU A 22 0.06 10.95 4.46
CA LEU A 22 0.20 10.02 3.35
C LEU A 22 -0.61 8.73 3.58
N ASP A 23 -0.57 8.17 4.78
CA ASP A 23 -1.34 6.95 5.10
C ASP A 23 -2.86 7.21 4.98
N THR A 24 -3.33 8.34 5.54
CA THR A 24 -4.74 8.75 5.50
C THR A 24 -5.24 8.92 4.07
N ILE A 25 -4.46 9.58 3.20
CA ILE A 25 -4.84 9.79 1.79
C ILE A 25 -4.84 8.46 1.04
N THR A 26 -3.81 7.63 1.23
CA THR A 26 -3.71 6.36 0.51
C THR A 26 -4.86 5.44 0.89
N PHE A 27 -5.23 5.39 2.16
CA PHE A 27 -6.41 4.65 2.64
C PHE A 27 -7.71 5.18 2.04
N THR A 28 -7.96 6.50 2.15
CA THR A 28 -9.18 7.13 1.65
C THR A 28 -9.35 6.90 0.16
N VAL A 29 -8.28 7.04 -0.62
CA VAL A 29 -8.29 6.84 -2.06
C VAL A 29 -8.65 5.39 -2.41
N LEU A 30 -8.08 4.42 -1.70
CA LEU A 30 -8.34 3.00 -1.96
C LEU A 30 -9.78 2.58 -1.61
N GLU A 31 -10.38 3.15 -0.56
CA GLU A 31 -11.78 2.89 -0.21
C GLU A 31 -12.77 3.27 -1.32
N HIS A 32 -12.42 4.22 -2.18
CA HIS A 32 -13.29 4.69 -3.26
C HIS A 32 -13.29 3.76 -4.47
N TYR A 33 -12.33 2.84 -4.56
CA TYR A 33 -12.23 1.91 -5.68
C TYR A 33 -12.93 0.58 -5.36
N ASN A 34 -13.74 0.12 -6.30
CA ASN A 34 -14.23 -1.24 -6.28
C ASN A 34 -13.18 -2.22 -6.85
N ARG A 35 -13.46 -3.52 -6.72
CA ARG A 35 -12.53 -4.58 -7.17
C ARG A 35 -12.14 -4.46 -8.65
N GLU A 36 -13.07 -4.12 -9.53
CA GLU A 36 -12.80 -4.03 -10.97
C GLU A 36 -11.87 -2.86 -11.27
N GLU A 37 -12.09 -1.72 -10.63
CA GLU A 37 -11.23 -0.53 -10.78
C GLU A 37 -9.81 -0.77 -10.24
N LEU A 38 -9.69 -1.48 -9.12
CA LEU A 38 -8.38 -1.91 -8.61
C LEU A 38 -7.66 -2.85 -9.60
N MET A 39 -8.39 -3.73 -10.27
CA MET A 39 -7.81 -4.61 -11.30
C MET A 39 -7.39 -3.82 -12.53
N THR A 40 -8.09 -2.75 -12.91
CA THR A 40 -7.64 -1.83 -13.96
C THR A 40 -6.31 -1.17 -13.58
N ILE A 41 -6.19 -0.66 -12.35
CA ILE A 41 -4.94 -0.04 -11.86
C ILE A 41 -3.78 -1.04 -11.91
N VAL A 42 -3.99 -2.28 -11.48
CA VAL A 42 -2.97 -3.35 -11.55
C VAL A 42 -2.64 -3.70 -13.01
N GLY A 43 -3.63 -3.71 -13.91
CA GLY A 43 -3.43 -3.95 -15.35
C GLY A 43 -2.60 -2.88 -16.04
N ASP A 44 -2.66 -1.63 -15.55
CA ASP A 44 -1.89 -0.50 -16.08
C ASP A 44 -0.46 -0.43 -15.54
N MET A 45 -0.09 -1.26 -14.56
CA MET A 45 1.27 -1.33 -14.04
C MET A 45 2.23 -1.89 -15.09
N ARG A 46 3.42 -1.31 -15.18
CA ARG A 46 4.52 -1.95 -15.93
C ARG A 46 4.96 -3.23 -15.22
N THR A 47 5.61 -4.14 -15.94
CA THR A 47 6.06 -5.43 -15.38
C THR A 47 6.96 -5.28 -14.15
N ASP A 48 7.84 -4.29 -14.12
CA ASP A 48 8.71 -3.99 -12.98
C ASP A 48 7.92 -3.51 -11.75
N GLU A 49 6.91 -2.66 -11.98
CA GLU A 49 6.02 -2.16 -10.94
C GLU A 49 5.14 -3.29 -10.36
N LEU A 50 4.60 -4.14 -11.23
CA LEU A 50 3.82 -5.31 -10.82
C LEU A 50 4.68 -6.30 -10.01
N GLN A 51 5.91 -6.56 -10.46
CA GLN A 51 6.86 -7.40 -9.73
C GLN A 51 7.18 -6.80 -8.35
N TYR A 52 7.39 -5.49 -8.29
CA TYR A 52 7.61 -4.79 -7.02
C TYR A 52 6.40 -4.92 -6.09
N PHE A 53 5.19 -4.67 -6.60
CA PHE A 53 3.93 -4.78 -5.86
C PHE A 53 3.74 -6.19 -5.27
N ILE A 54 3.88 -7.23 -6.11
CA ILE A 54 3.78 -8.63 -5.67
C ILE A 54 4.88 -8.97 -4.65
N ARG A 55 6.12 -8.52 -4.90
CA ARG A 55 7.24 -8.76 -3.97
C ARG A 55 6.95 -8.17 -2.59
N GLN A 56 6.43 -6.95 -2.50
CA GLN A 56 6.11 -6.32 -1.22
C GLN A 56 5.04 -7.10 -0.46
N TYR A 57 3.95 -7.48 -1.13
CA TYR A 57 2.91 -8.30 -0.52
C TYR A 57 3.46 -9.63 0.02
N LEU A 58 4.26 -10.34 -0.79
CA LEU A 58 4.89 -11.59 -0.37
C LEU A 58 5.84 -11.38 0.82
N LEU A 59 6.66 -10.33 0.79
CA LEU A 59 7.62 -10.03 1.84
C LEU A 59 6.93 -9.76 3.18
N GLU A 60 5.95 -8.86 3.22
CA GLU A 60 5.26 -8.51 4.45
C GLU A 60 4.46 -9.69 5.01
N THR A 61 3.77 -10.44 4.15
CA THR A 61 3.04 -11.66 4.56
C THR A 61 3.99 -12.72 5.11
N LEU A 62 5.19 -12.87 4.53
CA LEU A 62 6.19 -13.81 5.04
C LEU A 62 6.77 -13.36 6.38
N LYS A 63 7.12 -12.07 6.52
CA LYS A 63 7.58 -11.51 7.81
C LYS A 63 6.58 -11.81 8.91
N GLU A 64 5.29 -11.58 8.65
CA GLU A 64 4.22 -11.88 9.60
C GLU A 64 4.19 -13.36 9.98
N LYS A 65 4.21 -14.27 8.98
CA LYS A 65 4.21 -15.71 9.24
C LYS A 65 5.42 -16.16 10.07
N PHE A 66 6.60 -15.61 9.81
CA PHE A 66 7.80 -15.91 10.59
C PHE A 66 7.73 -15.35 12.00
N ALA A 67 7.25 -14.11 12.18
CA ALA A 67 7.08 -13.51 13.50
C ALA A 67 6.11 -14.33 14.38
N ARG A 68 4.96 -14.75 13.82
CA ARG A 68 4.01 -15.65 14.48
C ARG A 68 4.66 -16.98 14.88
N LYS A 69 5.47 -17.56 13.98
CA LYS A 69 6.17 -18.84 14.22
C LYS A 69 7.23 -18.74 15.33
N GLU A 70 7.94 -17.62 15.41
CA GLU A 70 9.01 -17.41 16.39
C GLU A 70 8.50 -16.97 17.77
N GLY A 71 7.18 -16.81 17.95
CA GLY A 71 6.60 -16.32 19.19
C GLY A 71 7.00 -14.87 19.50
N LYS A 72 7.53 -14.14 18.51
CA LYS A 72 7.82 -12.72 18.66
C LYS A 72 6.50 -11.97 18.70
N SER A 73 6.31 -11.12 19.71
CA SER A 73 5.20 -10.18 19.73
C SER A 73 5.31 -9.32 18.47
N ILE A 74 4.37 -9.50 17.54
CA ILE A 74 4.23 -8.59 16.41
C ILE A 74 3.85 -7.25 17.00
N ASP A 75 4.59 -6.19 16.67
CA ASP A 75 4.21 -4.84 17.05
C ASP A 75 2.76 -4.60 16.56
N PRO A 76 1.82 -4.25 17.44
CA PRO A 76 0.43 -3.98 17.06
C PRO A 76 0.30 -2.93 15.95
N ASN A 77 1.23 -1.99 15.84
CA ASN A 77 1.26 -1.00 14.76
C ASN A 77 1.58 -1.63 13.41
N TYR A 78 2.34 -2.73 13.38
CA TYR A 78 2.63 -3.48 12.16
C TYR A 78 1.39 -4.18 11.57
N ILE A 79 0.38 -4.49 12.41
CA ILE A 79 -0.87 -5.15 12.00
C ILE A 79 -1.90 -4.12 11.50
N LYS A 80 -1.86 -2.89 12.01
CA LYS A 80 -2.82 -1.83 11.64
C LYS A 80 -2.77 -1.42 10.17
N HIS A 81 -1.61 -1.51 9.52
CA HIS A 81 -1.46 -1.13 8.11
C HIS A 81 -1.87 -2.24 7.13
N LEU A 82 -2.44 -3.36 7.61
CA LEU A 82 -2.91 -4.48 6.79
C LEU A 82 -4.44 -4.62 6.73
N HIS A 83 -5.21 -3.78 7.43
CA HIS A 83 -6.67 -3.87 7.52
C HIS A 83 -7.36 -2.56 7.18
#